data_AF-A0A2E8B7N7-F1
#
_entry.id   AF-A0A2E8B7N7-F1
#
_cell.length_a   1.000
_cell.length_b   1.000
_cell.length_c   1.000
_cell.angle_alpha   90.00
_cell.angle_beta   90.00
_cell.angle_gamma   90.00
#
_symmetry.space_group_name_H-M   'P 1'
#
loop_
_entity.id
_entity.type
_entity.pdbx_description
1 polymer ?
#
loop_
_entity_poly.entity_id
_entity_poly.type
_entity_poly.pdbx_seq_one_letter_code
_entity_poly.pdbx_strand_id
1 'polypeptide(L)'
;MQKKWQIYTVFLVVLGTSPILITLLKYNAHLGTYSSNPEDWGAFGSLLGGLFTYLAAVGTIGTLLFLIIQQQRNEQSREKHERLIIQQMDVLAFEQYRNHRMMFFDKLNELSKEYNGEIHFPERDRVYSSLFYMNTPRETTFRLSIDAEKGTRFHDIIDCIAKYKEISALLTDYKNGRKITKLLIEIADLNYCLGISLKRPPRSGDIFFHGQSIAVNVECIDKAIERIERVLNEIMYFSENQPLESIYHKAQGPYLRDYVKAQLAIPKNSDFNIYE
;
A
#
# COMPACT_ATOMS: atom_id res chain seq x y z
N MET A 1 32.63 18.68 20.13
CA MET A 1 33.08 19.27 18.85
C MET A 1 33.46 20.75 18.96
N GLN A 2 32.69 21.61 19.65
CA GLN A 2 32.95 23.06 19.76
C GLN A 2 34.37 23.43 20.24
N LYS A 3 34.90 22.78 21.28
CA LYS A 3 36.25 23.06 21.81
C LYS A 3 37.39 22.79 20.81
N LYS A 4 37.25 21.79 19.93
CA LYS A 4 38.26 21.49 18.91
C LYS A 4 38.29 22.56 17.81
N TRP A 5 37.13 23.14 17.48
CA TRP A 5 37.02 24.18 16.46
C TRP A 5 37.72 25.46 16.88
N GLN A 6 37.49 25.91 18.12
CA GLN A 6 38.18 27.08 18.68
C GLN A 6 39.71 26.93 18.61
N ILE A 7 40.24 25.71 18.83
CA ILE A 7 41.68 25.44 18.75
C ILE A 7 42.20 25.56 17.31
N TYR A 8 41.51 25.03 16.31
CA TYR A 8 41.93 25.14 14.90
C TYR A 8 41.82 26.58 14.36
N THR A 9 40.79 27.33 14.76
CA THR A 9 40.63 28.73 14.35
C THR A 9 41.73 29.60 14.97
N VAL A 10 42.02 29.41 16.26
CA VAL A 10 43.13 30.09 16.94
C VAL A 10 44.47 29.73 16.29
N PHE A 11 44.68 28.45 15.97
CA PHE A 11 45.91 28.00 15.30
C PHE A 11 46.09 28.65 13.91
N LEU A 12 45.05 28.69 13.08
CA LEU A 12 45.10 29.35 11.76
C LEU A 12 45.35 30.87 11.86
N VAL A 13 44.74 31.53 12.83
CA VAL A 13 44.94 32.97 13.07
C VAL A 13 46.37 33.25 13.53
N VAL A 14 46.90 32.44 14.46
CA VAL A 14 48.28 32.57 14.95
C VAL A 14 49.28 32.25 13.84
N LEU A 15 49.04 31.22 13.04
CA LEU A 15 49.88 30.83 11.90
C LEU A 15 49.90 31.92 10.82
N GLY A 16 48.75 32.54 10.51
CA GLY A 16 48.67 33.60 9.51
C GLY A 16 49.31 34.92 9.97
N THR A 17 49.11 35.32 11.23
CA THR A 17 49.53 36.65 11.72
C THR A 17 50.96 36.70 12.27
N SER A 18 51.48 35.60 12.82
CA SER A 18 52.80 35.61 13.45
C SER A 18 53.98 35.85 12.49
N PRO A 19 54.05 35.23 11.28
CA PRO A 19 55.17 35.47 10.38
C PRO A 19 55.19 36.90 9.85
N ILE A 20 54.00 37.48 9.64
CA ILE A 20 53.81 38.87 9.19
C ILE A 20 54.32 39.85 10.23
N LEU A 21 53.95 39.63 11.50
CA LEU A 21 54.40 40.49 12.58
C LEU A 21 55.92 40.38 12.76
N ILE A 22 56.48 39.17 12.69
CA ILE A 22 57.92 38.93 12.81
C ILE A 22 58.70 39.57 11.65
N THR A 23 58.24 39.46 10.41
CA THR A 23 58.92 40.05 9.25
C THR A 23 58.86 41.57 9.27
N LEU A 24 57.72 42.17 9.63
CA LEU A 24 57.58 43.62 9.76
C LEU A 24 58.43 44.18 10.91
N LEU A 25 58.49 43.49 12.06
CA LEU A 25 59.35 43.88 13.18
C LEU A 25 60.84 43.80 12.81
N LYS A 26 61.26 42.74 12.11
CA LYS A 26 62.64 42.60 11.63
C LYS A 26 63.00 43.66 10.58
N TYR A 27 62.10 43.95 9.65
CA TYR A 27 62.30 44.98 8.63
C TYR A 27 62.43 46.38 9.27
N ASN A 28 61.54 46.71 10.22
CA ASN A 28 61.60 47.96 10.99
C ASN A 28 62.89 48.09 11.82
N ALA A 29 63.33 47.00 12.47
CA ALA A 29 64.57 46.99 13.24
C ALA A 29 65.83 47.14 12.37
N HIS A 30 65.78 46.76 11.09
CA HIS A 30 66.91 46.85 10.17
C HIS A 30 67.06 48.22 9.50
N LEU A 31 65.96 48.91 9.20
CA LEU A 31 65.97 50.17 8.41
C LEU A 31 65.66 51.44 9.22
N GLY A 32 65.18 51.34 10.47
CA GLY A 32 64.81 52.50 11.27
C GLY A 32 63.54 53.21 10.78
N THR A 33 63.34 54.48 11.12
CA THR A 33 62.05 55.17 10.92
C THR A 33 61.74 55.53 9.46
N TYR A 34 62.74 55.85 8.63
CA TYR A 34 62.56 56.19 7.20
C TYR A 34 63.86 55.97 6.40
N SER A 35 63.83 55.16 5.34
CA SER A 35 64.96 55.05 4.39
C SER A 35 64.78 55.99 3.20
N SER A 36 65.86 56.68 2.83
CA SER A 36 65.94 57.55 1.64
C SER A 36 66.42 56.82 0.38
N ASN A 37 66.73 55.52 0.44
CA ASN A 37 67.19 54.73 -0.70
C ASN A 37 65.99 54.13 -1.47
N PRO A 38 65.82 54.39 -2.78
CA PRO A 38 64.80 53.76 -3.60
C PRO A 38 64.83 52.22 -3.61
N GLU A 39 66.00 51.60 -3.43
CA GLU A 39 66.13 50.13 -3.39
C GLU A 39 65.41 49.50 -2.19
N ASP A 40 65.39 50.18 -1.04
CA ASP A 40 64.73 49.70 0.18
C ASP A 40 63.21 49.67 0.03
N TRP A 41 62.65 50.60 -0.76
CA TRP A 41 61.22 50.61 -1.12
C TRP A 41 60.85 49.49 -2.09
N GLY A 42 61.75 49.12 -3.00
CA GLY A 42 61.58 47.94 -3.86
C GLY A 42 61.61 46.62 -3.06
N ALA A 43 62.53 46.52 -2.09
CA ALA A 43 62.61 45.40 -1.16
C ALA A 43 61.37 45.31 -0.26
N PHE A 44 60.84 46.44 0.22
CA PHE A 44 59.58 46.49 0.96
C PHE A 44 58.41 45.98 0.13
N GLY A 45 58.26 46.46 -1.11
CA GLY A 45 57.19 46.03 -2.01
C GLY A 45 57.23 44.53 -2.29
N SER A 46 58.43 43.97 -2.44
CA SER A 46 58.65 42.53 -2.65
C SER A 46 58.31 41.72 -1.40
N LEU A 47 58.71 42.20 -0.21
CA LEU A 47 58.35 41.60 1.07
C LEU A 47 56.84 41.64 1.31
N LEU A 48 56.21 42.78 1.07
CA LEU A 48 54.77 42.97 1.22
C LEU A 48 53.98 42.06 0.26
N GLY A 49 54.42 41.95 -1.00
CA GLY A 49 53.85 41.02 -1.98
C GLY A 49 53.96 39.56 -1.55
N GLY A 50 55.11 39.16 -0.97
CA GLY A 50 55.31 37.84 -0.38
C GLY A 50 54.37 37.59 0.81
N LEU A 51 54.17 38.58 1.68
CA LEU A 51 53.27 38.48 2.84
C LEU A 51 51.79 38.37 2.43
N PHE A 52 51.35 39.14 1.43
CA PHE A 52 49.98 39.01 0.91
C PHE A 52 49.76 37.66 0.22
N THR A 53 50.74 37.15 -0.51
CA THR A 53 50.68 35.82 -1.12
C THR A 53 50.61 34.72 -0.05
N TYR A 54 51.39 34.85 1.03
CA TYR A 54 51.34 33.95 2.18
C TYR A 54 49.98 33.99 2.88
N LEU A 55 49.45 35.18 3.16
CA LEU A 55 48.11 35.36 3.73
C LEU A 55 47.02 34.72 2.86
N ALA A 56 47.10 34.94 1.54
CA ALA A 56 46.16 34.35 0.59
C ALA A 56 46.21 32.82 0.65
N ALA A 57 47.41 32.23 0.69
CA ALA A 57 47.58 30.78 0.82
C ALA A 57 46.99 30.22 2.13
N VAL A 58 47.23 30.88 3.27
CA VAL A 58 46.62 30.50 4.57
C VAL A 58 45.09 30.61 4.51
N GLY A 59 44.58 31.67 3.88
CA GLY A 59 43.15 31.86 3.64
C GLY A 59 42.54 30.72 2.83
N THR A 60 43.17 30.31 1.72
CA THR A 60 42.74 29.18 0.89
C THR A 60 42.76 27.85 1.64
N ILE A 61 43.77 27.61 2.48
CA ILE A 61 43.80 26.41 3.34
C ILE A 61 42.62 26.41 4.32
N GLY A 62 42.33 27.57 4.93
CA GLY A 62 41.20 27.73 5.82
C GLY A 62 39.85 27.47 5.15
N THR A 63 39.65 27.97 3.92
CA THR A 63 38.41 27.74 3.17
C THR A 63 38.26 26.28 2.74
N LEU A 64 39.33 25.62 2.28
CA LEU A 64 39.29 24.20 1.94
C LEU A 64 38.95 23.31 3.15
N LEU A 65 39.57 23.58 4.31
CA LEU A 65 39.25 22.86 5.56
C LEU A 65 37.79 23.07 5.97
N PHE A 66 37.29 24.31 5.87
CA PHE A 66 35.89 24.61 6.15
C PHE A 66 34.94 23.83 5.23
N LEU A 67 35.23 23.79 3.92
CA LEU A 67 34.43 23.05 2.94
C LEU A 67 34.41 21.55 3.22
N ILE A 68 35.56 20.94 3.54
CA ILE A 68 35.64 19.51 3.89
C ILE A 68 34.78 19.19 5.12
N ILE A 69 34.85 20.03 6.15
CA ILE A 69 34.07 19.84 7.38
C ILE A 69 32.57 20.04 7.11
N GLN A 70 32.21 21.04 6.30
CA GLN A 70 30.83 21.29 5.92
C GLN A 70 30.26 20.11 5.13
N GLN A 71 31.03 19.55 4.20
CA GLN A 71 30.65 18.37 3.45
C GLN A 71 30.38 17.17 4.36
N GLN A 72 31.28 16.87 5.30
CA GLN A 72 31.10 15.76 6.25
C GLN A 72 29.84 15.93 7.13
N ARG A 73 29.57 17.15 7.60
CA ARG A 73 28.35 17.41 8.38
C ARG A 73 27.09 17.26 7.54
N ASN A 74 27.13 17.71 6.28
CA ASN A 74 26.02 17.56 5.35
C ASN A 74 25.76 16.08 5.04
N GLU A 75 26.80 15.27 4.83
CA GLU A 75 26.69 13.81 4.64
C GLU A 75 26.05 13.14 5.86
N GLN A 76 26.54 13.39 7.07
CA GLN A 76 25.94 12.85 8.30
C GLN A 76 24.48 13.29 8.50
N SER A 77 24.15 14.53 8.14
CA SER A 77 22.78 15.02 8.18
C SER A 77 21.91 14.28 7.15
N ARG A 78 22.39 14.10 5.92
CA ARG A 78 21.69 13.36 4.87
C ARG A 78 21.41 11.92 5.28
N GLU A 79 22.40 11.20 5.79
CA GLU A 79 22.21 9.82 6.27
C GLU A 79 21.14 9.73 7.35
N LYS A 80 21.10 10.68 8.29
CA LYS A 80 20.05 10.74 9.32
C LYS A 80 18.68 11.01 8.71
N HIS A 81 18.59 11.95 7.76
CA HIS A 81 17.33 12.25 7.09
C HIS A 81 16.83 11.04 6.28
N GLU A 82 17.70 10.36 5.55
CA GLU A 82 17.35 9.15 4.81
C GLU A 82 16.84 8.05 5.74
N ARG A 83 17.50 7.81 6.88
CA ARG A 83 17.01 6.84 7.88
C ARG A 83 15.63 7.21 8.43
N LEU A 84 15.40 8.48 8.74
CA LEU A 84 14.10 8.96 9.21
C LEU A 84 13.02 8.81 8.13
N ILE A 85 13.36 9.09 6.87
CA ILE A 85 12.44 8.92 5.73
C ILE A 85 12.07 7.45 5.59
N ILE A 86 13.03 6.52 5.63
CA ILE A 86 12.75 5.08 5.54
C ILE A 86 11.83 4.63 6.67
N GLN A 87 12.10 5.06 7.91
CA GLN A 87 11.23 4.75 9.05
C GLN A 87 9.82 5.32 8.89
N GLN A 88 9.69 6.55 8.37
CA GLN A 88 8.40 7.15 8.07
C GLN A 88 7.65 6.41 6.95
N MET A 89 8.36 5.95 5.91
CA MET A 89 7.78 5.15 4.85
C MET A 89 7.26 3.80 5.36
N ASP A 90 7.99 3.14 6.25
CA ASP A 90 7.54 1.89 6.88
C ASP A 90 6.27 2.07 7.72
N VAL A 91 6.20 3.16 8.50
CA VAL A 91 5.00 3.51 9.28
C VAL A 91 3.82 3.80 8.35
N LEU A 92 4.05 4.57 7.29
CA LEU A 92 3.02 4.90 6.31
C LEU A 92 2.49 3.64 5.61
N ALA A 93 3.37 2.71 5.21
CA ALA A 93 2.97 1.45 4.59
C ALA A 93 2.10 0.60 5.53
N PHE A 94 2.49 0.52 6.81
CA PHE A 94 1.69 -0.18 7.83
C PHE A 94 0.32 0.46 8.04
N GLU A 95 0.27 1.79 8.12
CA GLU A 95 -0.98 2.55 8.25
C GLU A 95 -1.89 2.36 7.04
N GLN A 96 -1.34 2.40 5.82
CA GLN A 96 -2.08 2.13 4.59
C GLN A 96 -2.69 0.72 4.59
N TYR A 97 -1.90 -0.30 4.93
CA TYR A 97 -2.38 -1.68 5.03
C TYR A 97 -3.54 -1.80 6.04
N ARG A 98 -3.37 -1.22 7.22
CA ARG A 98 -4.38 -1.26 8.28
C ARG A 98 -5.66 -0.52 7.85
N ASN A 99 -5.52 0.66 7.28
CA ASN A 99 -6.64 1.48 6.85
C ASN A 99 -7.41 0.81 5.70
N HIS A 100 -6.72 0.26 4.71
CA HIS A 100 -7.35 -0.47 3.61
C HIS A 100 -8.17 -1.66 4.10
N ARG A 101 -7.61 -2.49 5.00
CA ARG A 101 -8.33 -3.62 5.62
C ARG A 101 -9.54 -3.17 6.43
N MET A 102 -9.40 -2.08 7.20
CA MET A 102 -10.49 -1.52 7.99
C MET A 102 -11.62 -0.99 7.10
N MET A 103 -11.31 -0.23 6.05
CA MET A 103 -12.29 0.27 5.08
C MET A 103 -13.03 -0.87 4.37
N PHE A 104 -12.32 -1.96 4.02
CA PHE A 104 -12.95 -3.14 3.45
C PHE A 104 -13.98 -3.76 4.43
N PHE A 105 -13.63 -3.90 5.71
CA PHE A 105 -14.56 -4.42 6.71
C PHE A 105 -15.74 -3.51 6.96
N ASP A 106 -15.53 -2.20 6.94
CA ASP A 106 -16.60 -1.22 7.05
C ASP A 106 -17.57 -1.35 5.87
N LYS A 107 -17.07 -1.55 4.65
CA LYS A 107 -17.91 -1.82 3.47
C LYS A 107 -18.76 -3.08 3.61
N LEU A 108 -18.18 -4.18 4.12
CA LEU A 108 -18.94 -5.40 4.40
C LEU A 108 -20.01 -5.17 5.49
N ASN A 109 -19.72 -4.33 6.49
CA ASN A 109 -20.70 -3.98 7.52
C ASN A 109 -21.82 -3.09 6.97
N GLU A 110 -21.50 -2.16 6.07
CA GLU A 110 -22.48 -1.32 5.37
C GLU A 110 -23.43 -2.19 4.54
N LEU A 111 -22.89 -3.15 3.77
CA LEU A 111 -23.68 -4.14 3.04
C LEU A 111 -24.60 -4.94 3.98
N SER A 112 -24.09 -5.41 5.12
CA SER A 112 -24.92 -6.11 6.12
C SER A 112 -26.09 -5.24 6.60
N LYS A 113 -25.87 -3.94 6.83
CA LYS A 113 -26.92 -3.00 7.24
C LYS A 113 -27.94 -2.73 6.12
N GLU A 114 -27.51 -2.65 4.86
CA GLU A 114 -28.39 -2.47 3.70
C GLU A 114 -29.43 -3.59 3.60
N TYR A 115 -29.05 -4.82 3.98
CA TYR A 115 -29.94 -5.97 4.06
C TYR A 115 -30.56 -6.17 5.46
N ASN A 116 -30.74 -5.10 6.25
CA ASN A 116 -31.35 -5.14 7.59
C ASN A 116 -30.71 -6.16 8.55
N GLY A 117 -29.42 -6.48 8.36
CA GLY A 117 -28.71 -7.49 9.14
C GLY A 117 -29.08 -8.94 8.81
N GLU A 118 -29.90 -9.20 7.78
CA GLU A 118 -30.23 -10.56 7.35
C GLU A 118 -29.00 -11.31 6.83
N ILE A 119 -28.04 -10.58 6.25
CA ILE A 119 -26.74 -11.13 5.86
C ILE A 119 -25.63 -10.59 6.73
N HIS A 120 -24.62 -11.42 6.94
CA HIS A 120 -23.41 -11.06 7.67
C HIS A 120 -22.22 -11.81 7.08
N PHE A 121 -21.03 -11.34 7.47
CA PHE A 121 -19.76 -11.85 7.00
C PHE A 121 -18.97 -12.37 8.22
N PRO A 122 -19.08 -13.66 8.57
CA PRO A 122 -18.41 -14.19 9.76
C PRO A 122 -16.88 -14.22 9.61
N GLU A 123 -16.38 -14.48 8.41
CA GLU A 123 -14.95 -14.66 8.11
C GLU A 123 -14.38 -13.54 7.22
N ARG A 124 -14.60 -12.28 7.59
CA ARG A 124 -14.14 -11.11 6.82
C ARG A 124 -12.63 -11.15 6.54
N ASP A 125 -11.84 -11.65 7.48
CA ASP A 125 -10.40 -11.80 7.34
C ASP A 125 -10.01 -12.80 6.24
N ARG A 126 -10.74 -13.92 6.12
CA ARG A 126 -10.53 -14.90 5.05
C ARG A 126 -10.83 -14.25 3.71
N VAL A 127 -11.97 -13.57 3.58
CA VAL A 127 -12.37 -12.90 2.34
C VAL A 127 -11.34 -11.83 1.94
N TYR A 128 -10.88 -11.01 2.90
CA TYR A 128 -9.84 -10.01 2.61
C TYR A 128 -8.53 -10.67 2.17
N SER A 129 -8.10 -11.72 2.86
CA SER A 129 -6.82 -12.39 2.57
C SER A 129 -6.86 -13.20 1.28
N SER A 130 -8.02 -13.69 0.85
CA SER A 130 -8.18 -14.39 -0.44
C SER A 130 -8.17 -13.40 -1.61
N LEU A 131 -8.87 -12.27 -1.48
CA LEU A 131 -8.93 -11.24 -2.51
C LEU A 131 -7.60 -10.48 -2.62
N PHE A 132 -7.09 -9.97 -1.50
CA PHE A 132 -5.89 -9.12 -1.42
C PHE A 132 -4.67 -9.90 -0.93
N TYR A 133 -4.43 -11.08 -1.50
CA TYR A 133 -3.40 -12.01 -1.02
C TYR A 133 -1.96 -11.49 -1.13
N MET A 134 -1.71 -10.49 -1.97
CA MET A 134 -0.40 -9.82 -2.09
C MET A 134 -0.20 -8.71 -1.05
N ASN A 135 -1.26 -8.30 -0.34
CA ASN A 135 -1.14 -7.21 0.62
C ASN A 135 -0.45 -7.68 1.89
N THR A 136 0.62 -6.98 2.24
CA THR A 136 1.38 -7.18 3.48
C THR A 136 1.50 -5.84 4.21
N PRO A 137 1.92 -5.85 5.50
CA PRO A 137 2.19 -4.60 6.21
C PRO A 137 3.25 -3.68 5.57
N ARG A 138 3.99 -4.16 4.56
CA ARG A 138 5.01 -3.38 3.82
C ARG A 138 4.53 -2.93 2.44
N GLU A 139 3.53 -3.59 1.89
CA GLU A 139 3.10 -3.37 0.51
C GLU A 139 1.58 -3.57 0.42
N THR A 140 0.87 -2.53 0.01
CA THR A 140 -0.59 -2.54 -0.13
C THR A 140 -0.97 -2.15 -1.54
N THR A 141 -1.64 -3.06 -2.24
CA THR A 141 -2.24 -2.82 -3.54
C THR A 141 -3.75 -2.64 -3.37
N PHE A 142 -4.29 -1.56 -3.93
CA PHE A 142 -5.72 -1.26 -3.93
C PHE A 142 -6.44 -1.94 -5.09
N ARG A 143 -5.78 -2.00 -6.25
CA ARG A 143 -6.36 -2.58 -7.46
C ARG A 143 -6.10 -4.07 -7.58
N LEU A 144 -7.17 -4.85 -7.71
CA LEU A 144 -7.06 -6.29 -7.99
C LEU A 144 -6.77 -6.51 -9.48
N SER A 145 -5.78 -7.35 -9.78
CA SER A 145 -5.47 -7.77 -11.15
C SER A 145 -6.47 -8.84 -11.58
N ILE A 146 -7.22 -8.60 -12.66
CA ILE A 146 -8.20 -9.53 -13.24
C ILE A 146 -7.60 -10.27 -14.45
N ASP A 147 -6.29 -10.14 -14.66
CA ASP A 147 -5.63 -10.78 -15.80
C ASP A 147 -5.45 -12.28 -15.52
N ALA A 148 -6.25 -13.11 -16.21
CA ALA A 148 -6.27 -14.57 -16.07
C ALA A 148 -4.92 -15.24 -16.38
N GLU A 149 -3.98 -14.53 -17.03
CA GLU A 149 -2.65 -15.03 -17.38
C GLU A 149 -1.77 -15.29 -16.15
N LYS A 150 -2.04 -14.66 -15.01
CA LYS A 150 -1.24 -14.83 -13.76
C LYS A 150 -1.60 -16.08 -12.94
N GLY A 151 -2.52 -16.90 -13.46
CA GLY A 151 -3.02 -18.10 -12.79
C GLY A 151 -4.09 -17.76 -11.76
N THR A 152 -5.13 -18.59 -11.69
CA THR A 152 -6.24 -18.45 -10.75
C THR A 152 -5.87 -19.11 -9.42
N ARG A 153 -5.97 -18.36 -8.32
CA ARG A 153 -5.95 -18.92 -6.97
C ARG A 153 -7.38 -19.25 -6.56
N PHE A 154 -7.52 -20.31 -5.77
CA PHE A 154 -8.82 -20.70 -5.23
C PHE A 154 -9.41 -19.56 -4.37
N HIS A 155 -10.67 -19.19 -4.63
CA HIS A 155 -11.39 -18.06 -3.99
C HIS A 155 -10.80 -16.66 -4.25
N ASP A 156 -9.98 -16.48 -5.28
CA ASP A 156 -9.62 -15.15 -5.72
C ASP A 156 -10.78 -14.47 -6.46
N ILE A 157 -10.58 -13.20 -6.82
CA ILE A 157 -11.61 -12.44 -7.54
C ILE A 157 -11.87 -13.01 -8.95
N ILE A 158 -10.87 -13.62 -9.59
CA ILE A 158 -10.99 -14.18 -10.94
C ILE A 158 -11.89 -15.42 -10.91
N ASP A 159 -11.69 -16.29 -9.92
CA ASP A 159 -12.54 -17.44 -9.61
C ASP A 159 -13.97 -16.99 -9.30
N CYS A 160 -14.15 -15.94 -8.47
CA CYS A 160 -15.48 -15.37 -8.21
C CYS A 160 -16.17 -14.88 -9.49
N ILE A 161 -15.45 -14.19 -10.38
CA ILE A 161 -15.97 -13.70 -11.66
C ILE A 161 -16.29 -14.88 -12.59
N ALA A 162 -15.44 -15.91 -12.63
CA ALA A 162 -15.67 -17.10 -13.43
C ALA A 162 -16.95 -17.84 -12.99
N LYS A 163 -17.11 -18.05 -11.68
CA LYS A 163 -18.32 -18.63 -11.09
C LYS A 163 -19.56 -17.79 -11.36
N TYR A 164 -19.45 -16.46 -11.24
CA TYR A 164 -20.56 -15.55 -11.57
C TYR A 164 -20.98 -15.65 -13.04
N LYS A 165 -20.02 -15.72 -13.97
CA LYS A 165 -20.30 -15.95 -15.42
C LYS A 165 -20.91 -17.32 -15.67
N GLU A 166 -20.45 -18.34 -14.96
CA GLU A 166 -21.02 -19.69 -15.06
C GLU A 166 -22.46 -19.74 -14.55
N ILE A 167 -22.77 -19.12 -13.42
CA ILE A 167 -24.13 -18.94 -12.91
C ILE A 167 -25.00 -18.26 -13.97
N SER A 168 -24.52 -17.19 -14.61
CA SER A 168 -25.22 -16.50 -15.70
C SER A 168 -25.58 -17.42 -16.87
N ALA A 169 -24.66 -18.32 -17.26
CA ALA A 169 -24.89 -19.31 -18.31
C ALA A 169 -25.90 -20.38 -17.87
N LEU A 170 -25.81 -20.87 -16.63
CA LEU A 170 -26.71 -21.87 -16.07
C LEU A 170 -28.14 -21.34 -15.88
N LEU A 171 -28.29 -20.07 -15.51
CA LEU A 171 -29.58 -19.37 -15.44
C LEU A 171 -30.24 -19.19 -16.81
N THR A 172 -29.50 -19.36 -17.91
CA THR A 172 -30.05 -19.31 -19.27
C THR A 172 -30.54 -20.69 -19.74
N ASP A 173 -30.03 -21.78 -19.16
CA ASP A 173 -30.37 -23.16 -19.56
C ASP A 173 -30.63 -24.09 -18.34
N TYR A 174 -31.62 -23.71 -17.52
CA TYR A 174 -31.97 -24.41 -16.28
C TYR A 174 -32.94 -25.60 -16.46
N LYS A 175 -33.31 -25.96 -17.70
CA LYS A 175 -34.27 -27.06 -17.96
C LYS A 175 -33.71 -28.46 -17.71
N ASN A 176 -32.39 -28.58 -17.52
CA ASN A 176 -31.71 -29.85 -17.28
C ASN A 176 -31.40 -30.00 -15.78
N GLY A 177 -31.92 -31.06 -15.14
CA GLY A 177 -31.74 -31.30 -13.70
C GLY A 177 -30.28 -31.31 -13.22
N ARG A 178 -29.33 -31.82 -14.03
CA ARG A 178 -27.89 -31.76 -13.69
C ARG A 178 -27.35 -30.33 -13.66
N LYS A 179 -27.87 -29.45 -14.51
CA LYS A 179 -27.50 -28.03 -14.55
C LYS A 179 -28.04 -27.27 -13.35
N ILE A 180 -29.19 -27.67 -12.81
CA ILE A 180 -29.75 -27.10 -11.57
C ILE A 180 -28.88 -27.45 -10.37
N THR A 181 -28.50 -28.71 -10.20
CA THR A 181 -27.60 -29.11 -9.13
C THR A 181 -26.28 -28.34 -9.23
N LYS A 182 -25.72 -28.23 -10.45
CA LYS A 182 -24.53 -27.43 -10.68
C LYS A 182 -24.73 -25.95 -10.34
N LEU A 183 -25.86 -25.36 -10.71
CA LEU A 183 -26.21 -23.97 -10.38
C LEU A 183 -26.21 -23.74 -8.87
N LEU A 184 -26.82 -24.65 -8.10
CA LEU A 184 -26.85 -24.53 -6.64
C LEU A 184 -25.46 -24.67 -6.02
N ILE A 185 -24.60 -25.54 -6.55
CA ILE A 185 -23.19 -25.68 -6.13
C ILE A 185 -22.44 -24.37 -6.41
N GLU A 186 -22.53 -23.82 -7.62
CA GLU A 186 -21.82 -22.57 -7.95
C GLU A 186 -22.31 -21.38 -7.12
N ILE A 187 -23.62 -21.32 -6.82
CA ILE A 187 -24.16 -20.30 -5.92
C ILE A 187 -23.64 -20.48 -4.49
N ALA A 188 -23.60 -21.72 -3.99
CA ALA A 188 -23.09 -22.03 -2.66
C ALA A 188 -21.60 -21.66 -2.54
N ASP A 189 -20.80 -22.09 -3.52
CA ASP A 189 -19.38 -21.77 -3.62
C ASP A 189 -19.17 -20.26 -3.69
N LEU A 190 -19.91 -19.53 -4.51
CA LEU A 190 -19.75 -18.09 -4.64
C LEU A 190 -20.16 -17.34 -3.36
N ASN A 191 -21.25 -17.74 -2.69
CA ASN A 191 -21.58 -17.23 -1.36
C ASN A 191 -20.43 -17.49 -0.38
N TYR A 192 -19.82 -18.66 -0.43
CA TYR A 192 -18.67 -18.98 0.40
C TYR A 192 -17.44 -18.13 0.05
N CYS A 193 -17.09 -17.94 -1.22
CA CYS A 193 -15.98 -17.07 -1.64
C CYS A 193 -16.16 -15.62 -1.14
N LEU A 194 -17.40 -15.10 -1.26
CA LEU A 194 -17.75 -13.75 -0.83
C LEU A 194 -17.98 -13.64 0.68
N GLY A 195 -17.94 -14.76 1.40
CA GLY A 195 -18.19 -14.83 2.84
C GLY A 195 -19.60 -14.46 3.25
N ILE A 196 -20.59 -14.60 2.36
CA ILE A 196 -21.99 -14.28 2.62
C ILE A 196 -22.62 -15.39 3.46
N SER A 197 -23.22 -15.03 4.60
CA SER A 197 -23.97 -15.96 5.43
C SER A 197 -25.26 -15.33 5.97
N LEU A 198 -26.32 -16.12 6.12
CA LEU A 198 -27.59 -15.65 6.66
C LEU A 198 -27.57 -15.63 8.19
N LYS A 199 -27.92 -14.48 8.77
CA LYS A 199 -28.06 -14.30 10.23
C LYS A 199 -29.54 -14.34 10.63
N ARG A 200 -30.22 -15.42 10.30
CA ARG A 200 -31.62 -15.67 10.66
C ARG A 200 -31.86 -17.15 10.91
N PRO A 201 -32.89 -17.52 11.69
CA PRO A 201 -33.32 -18.91 11.76
C PRO A 201 -33.68 -19.44 10.37
N PRO A 202 -33.51 -20.75 10.14
CA PRO A 202 -34.00 -21.41 8.94
C PRO A 202 -35.48 -21.10 8.72
N ARG A 203 -35.85 -20.78 7.48
CA ARG A 203 -37.23 -20.55 7.06
C ARG A 203 -37.60 -21.59 6.01
N SER A 204 -38.89 -21.86 5.87
CA SER A 204 -39.42 -22.74 4.84
C SER A 204 -38.89 -22.34 3.45
N GLY A 205 -38.42 -23.32 2.69
CA GLY A 205 -37.81 -23.11 1.38
C GLY A 205 -36.30 -22.82 1.41
N ASP A 206 -35.66 -22.66 2.56
CA ASP A 206 -34.21 -22.50 2.63
C ASP A 206 -33.49 -23.78 2.17
N ILE A 207 -32.46 -23.62 1.35
CA ILE A 207 -31.68 -24.73 0.81
C ILE A 207 -30.44 -24.94 1.70
N PHE A 208 -30.21 -26.20 2.07
CA PHE A 208 -29.06 -26.67 2.82
C PHE A 208 -28.23 -27.63 1.97
N PHE A 209 -26.91 -27.56 2.04
CA PHE A 209 -25.98 -28.50 1.43
C PHE A 209 -25.16 -29.15 2.53
N HIS A 210 -25.20 -30.48 2.65
CA HIS A 210 -24.59 -31.23 3.76
C HIS A 210 -24.89 -30.65 5.16
N GLY A 211 -26.12 -30.18 5.38
CA GLY A 211 -26.57 -29.60 6.65
C GLY A 211 -26.16 -28.14 6.89
N GLN A 212 -25.47 -27.50 5.95
CA GLN A 212 -25.12 -26.07 6.01
C GLN A 212 -26.02 -25.24 5.09
N SER A 213 -26.50 -24.08 5.56
CA SER A 213 -27.29 -23.20 4.71
C SER A 213 -26.43 -22.61 3.60
N ILE A 214 -26.88 -22.68 2.35
CA ILE A 214 -26.18 -22.07 1.21
C ILE A 214 -26.61 -20.60 0.98
N ALA A 215 -27.33 -20.01 1.94
CA ALA A 215 -27.92 -18.68 1.86
C ALA A 215 -28.94 -18.47 0.71
N VAL A 216 -29.50 -19.54 0.16
CA VAL A 216 -30.53 -19.48 -0.90
C VAL A 216 -31.85 -19.98 -0.34
N ASN A 217 -32.94 -19.28 -0.66
CA ASN A 217 -34.29 -19.76 -0.46
C ASN A 217 -34.91 -20.03 -1.83
N VAL A 218 -35.52 -21.20 -2.00
CA VAL A 218 -36.07 -21.65 -3.29
C VAL A 218 -37.19 -20.74 -3.79
N GLU A 219 -37.93 -20.08 -2.89
CA GLU A 219 -39.00 -19.14 -3.25
C GLU A 219 -38.47 -17.81 -3.80
N CYS A 220 -37.21 -17.45 -3.49
CA CYS A 220 -36.61 -16.17 -3.88
C CYS A 220 -35.13 -16.33 -4.29
N ILE A 221 -34.88 -17.20 -5.26
CA ILE A 221 -33.53 -17.42 -5.84
C ILE A 221 -33.00 -16.13 -6.46
N ASP A 222 -33.88 -15.34 -7.08
CA ASP A 222 -33.59 -14.02 -7.61
C ASP A 222 -32.95 -13.13 -6.52
N LYS A 223 -33.53 -13.07 -5.32
CA LYS A 223 -32.97 -12.29 -4.20
C LYS A 223 -31.61 -12.77 -3.74
N ALA A 224 -31.32 -14.07 -3.85
CA ALA A 224 -29.98 -14.58 -3.59
C ALA A 224 -28.97 -14.10 -4.64
N ILE A 225 -29.34 -14.11 -5.92
CA ILE A 225 -28.49 -13.63 -7.02
C ILE A 225 -28.27 -12.11 -6.93
N GLU A 226 -29.32 -11.33 -6.66
CA GLU A 226 -29.23 -9.87 -6.45
C GLU A 226 -28.20 -9.53 -5.39
N ARG A 227 -28.23 -10.26 -4.27
CA ARG A 227 -27.30 -10.05 -3.16
C ARG A 227 -25.86 -10.42 -3.53
N ILE A 228 -25.66 -11.55 -4.19
CA ILE A 228 -24.33 -11.96 -4.68
C ILE A 228 -23.77 -10.89 -5.62
N GLU A 229 -24.58 -10.46 -6.59
CA GLU A 229 -24.23 -9.44 -7.57
C GLU A 229 -23.87 -8.12 -6.89
N ARG A 230 -24.67 -7.68 -5.91
CA ARG A 230 -24.41 -6.47 -5.12
C ARG A 230 -23.08 -6.55 -4.38
N VAL A 231 -22.85 -7.62 -3.63
CA VAL A 231 -21.61 -7.80 -2.85
C VAL A 231 -20.38 -7.86 -3.78
N LEU A 232 -20.46 -8.64 -4.86
CA LEU A 232 -19.38 -8.76 -5.83
C LEU A 232 -19.07 -7.42 -6.50
N ASN A 233 -20.10 -6.66 -6.91
CA ASN A 233 -19.90 -5.35 -7.53
C ASN A 233 -19.34 -4.31 -6.56
N GLU A 234 -19.70 -4.33 -5.28
CA GLU A 234 -19.08 -3.47 -4.27
C GLU A 234 -17.59 -3.82 -4.07
N ILE A 235 -17.22 -5.11 -4.10
CA ILE A 235 -15.81 -5.54 -4.05
C ILE A 235 -15.06 -5.09 -5.31
N MET A 236 -15.69 -5.20 -6.49
CA MET A 236 -15.13 -4.73 -7.75
C MET A 236 -14.88 -3.22 -7.71
N TYR A 237 -15.86 -2.45 -7.23
CA TYR A 237 -15.73 -1.01 -7.06
C TYR A 237 -14.64 -0.64 -6.07
N PHE A 238 -14.61 -1.29 -4.90
CA PHE A 238 -13.58 -1.09 -3.88
C PHE A 238 -12.17 -1.37 -4.40
N SER A 239 -12.04 -2.31 -5.34
CA SER A 239 -10.77 -2.67 -5.99
C SER A 239 -10.48 -1.93 -7.30
N GLU A 240 -11.14 -0.79 -7.55
CA GLU A 240 -10.97 0.04 -8.75
C GLU A 240 -11.22 -0.70 -10.08
N ASN A 241 -12.10 -1.70 -10.05
CA ASN A 241 -12.50 -2.46 -11.22
C ASN A 241 -13.91 -2.08 -11.68
N GLN A 242 -14.21 -2.37 -12.96
CA GLN A 242 -15.53 -2.11 -13.53
C GLN A 242 -16.57 -3.08 -12.97
N PRO A 243 -17.81 -2.62 -12.69
CA PRO A 243 -18.87 -3.50 -12.24
C PRO A 243 -19.20 -4.55 -13.32
N LEU A 244 -19.65 -5.72 -12.87
CA LEU A 244 -20.10 -6.79 -13.74
C LEU A 244 -21.51 -6.52 -14.24
N GLU A 245 -21.84 -7.08 -15.41
CA GLU A 245 -23.19 -7.05 -15.94
C GLU A 245 -24.17 -7.76 -15.01
N SER A 246 -25.36 -7.16 -14.86
CA SER A 246 -26.40 -7.70 -14.00
C SER A 246 -26.96 -9.01 -14.56
N ILE A 247 -27.10 -10.03 -13.73
CA ILE A 247 -27.71 -11.32 -14.08
C ILE A 247 -28.95 -11.63 -13.25
N TYR A 248 -29.26 -10.83 -12.25
CA TYR A 248 -30.45 -10.94 -11.40
C TYR A 248 -31.75 -11.16 -12.19
N HIS A 249 -31.95 -10.41 -13.28
CA HIS A 249 -33.13 -10.52 -14.14
C HIS A 249 -33.33 -11.92 -14.73
N LYS A 250 -32.26 -12.71 -14.90
CA LYS A 250 -32.33 -14.09 -15.41
C LYS A 250 -32.90 -15.08 -14.40
N ALA A 251 -32.85 -14.74 -13.12
CA ALA A 251 -33.34 -15.59 -12.03
C ALA A 251 -34.82 -15.35 -11.67
N GLN A 252 -35.46 -14.33 -12.23
CA GLN A 252 -36.86 -13.94 -11.92
C GLN A 252 -37.92 -14.83 -12.58
N GLY A 253 -37.52 -15.84 -13.37
CA GLY A 253 -38.45 -16.71 -14.09
C GLY A 253 -39.23 -17.63 -13.14
N PRO A 254 -40.57 -17.73 -13.24
CA PRO A 254 -41.38 -18.57 -12.33
C PRO A 254 -41.03 -20.06 -12.44
N TYR A 255 -40.57 -20.48 -13.62
CA TYR A 255 -40.20 -21.86 -13.88
C TYR A 255 -38.94 -22.30 -13.13
N LEU A 256 -37.99 -21.40 -12.86
CA LEU A 256 -36.73 -21.75 -12.20
C LEU A 256 -36.99 -22.35 -10.82
N ARG A 257 -37.86 -21.71 -10.03
CA ARG A 257 -38.29 -22.22 -8.72
C ARG A 257 -38.86 -23.63 -8.84
N ASP A 258 -39.79 -23.83 -9.76
CA ASP A 258 -40.51 -25.10 -9.90
C ASP A 258 -39.56 -26.23 -10.32
N TYR A 259 -38.62 -25.94 -11.23
CA TYR A 259 -37.58 -26.87 -11.62
C TYR A 259 -36.61 -27.20 -10.47
N VAL A 260 -36.23 -26.20 -9.66
CA VAL A 260 -35.37 -26.43 -8.48
C VAL A 260 -36.07 -27.32 -7.46
N LYS A 261 -37.34 -27.02 -7.13
CA LYS A 261 -38.14 -27.87 -6.24
C LYS A 261 -38.27 -29.30 -6.77
N ALA A 262 -38.59 -29.45 -8.06
CA ALA A 262 -38.73 -30.76 -8.68
C ALA A 262 -37.42 -31.57 -8.64
N GLN A 263 -36.28 -30.92 -8.85
CA GLN A 263 -34.96 -31.56 -8.80
C GLN A 263 -34.56 -31.96 -7.38
N LEU A 264 -34.82 -31.10 -6.40
CA LEU A 264 -34.49 -31.36 -4.99
C LEU A 264 -35.40 -32.41 -4.34
N ALA A 265 -36.60 -32.64 -4.88
CA ALA A 265 -37.48 -33.72 -4.43
C ALA A 265 -37.01 -35.13 -4.85
N ILE A 266 -35.98 -35.27 -5.69
CA ILE A 266 -35.48 -36.56 -6.17
C ILE A 266 -34.54 -37.18 -5.10
N PRO A 267 -34.95 -38.26 -4.40
CA PRO A 267 -34.24 -38.77 -3.21
C PRO A 267 -32.83 -39.31 -3.46
N LYS A 268 -32.51 -39.65 -4.72
CA LYS A 268 -31.25 -40.28 -5.12
C LYS A 268 -30.12 -39.29 -5.44
N ASN A 269 -30.37 -37.99 -5.36
CA ASN A 269 -29.47 -36.97 -5.93
C ASN A 269 -29.16 -35.80 -4.99
N SER A 270 -29.67 -35.80 -3.76
CA SER A 270 -29.82 -34.57 -3.01
C SER A 270 -28.88 -34.51 -1.80
N ASP A 271 -27.59 -34.22 -2.07
CA ASP A 271 -26.70 -33.59 -1.06
C ASP A 271 -27.31 -32.28 -0.51
N PHE A 272 -28.28 -31.75 -1.26
CA PHE A 272 -29.12 -30.62 -0.91
C PHE A 272 -30.44 -31.04 -0.25
N ASN A 273 -30.87 -30.31 0.77
CA ASN A 273 -32.18 -30.47 1.41
C ASN A 273 -32.90 -29.12 1.49
N ILE A 274 -34.23 -29.12 1.34
CA ILE A 274 -35.07 -27.95 1.57
C ILE A 274 -35.55 -28.02 3.02
N TYR A 275 -35.41 -26.91 3.76
CA TYR A 275 -36.02 -26.78 5.08
C TYR A 275 -37.53 -26.59 4.91
N GLU A 276 -38.30 -27.47 5.54
CA GLU A 276 -39.77 -27.44 5.53
C GLU A 276 -40.33 -26.44 6.54
#